data_AF-A0A2D5HED7-F1
#
_entry.id   AF-A0A2D5HED7-F1
#
_cell.length_a   1.000
_cell.length_b   1.000
_cell.length_c   1.000
_cell.angle_alpha   90.00
_cell.angle_beta   90.00
_cell.angle_gamma   90.00
#
_symmetry.space_group_name_H-M   'P 1'
#
loop_
_entity.id
_entity.type
_entity.pdbx_description
1 polymer ?
#
loop_
_entity_poly.entity_id
_entity_poly.type
_entity_poly.pdbx_seq_one_letter_code
_entity_poly.pdbx_strand_id
1 'polypeptide(L)'
;MTPVDDLSAIEQAGTIRFDRVDPRILWFFPDLVSGLGGEPDAMLGQVGIDPGAAGRGDWTVSYRQMVSLLAVAAKDLDCPDLGMRLAKLQAGGIQSPLLQLFRNSA
;
A
#
# COMPACT_ATOMS: atom_id res chain seq x y z
N MET A 1 9.46 12.91 -45.71
CA MET A 1 8.73 13.31 -44.48
C MET A 1 8.74 12.09 -43.56
N THR A 2 9.72 12.00 -42.68
CA THR A 2 9.92 10.84 -41.78
C THR A 2 9.02 10.96 -40.55
N PRO A 3 8.62 9.84 -39.92
CA PRO A 3 7.64 9.78 -38.84
C PRO A 3 8.28 10.15 -37.49
N VAL A 4 8.78 11.38 -37.35
CA VAL A 4 9.49 11.87 -36.15
C VAL A 4 8.70 12.91 -35.34
N ASP A 5 7.53 13.35 -35.84
CA ASP A 5 6.79 14.48 -35.25
C ASP A 5 5.70 14.09 -34.24
N ASP A 6 5.46 12.80 -33.98
CA ASP A 6 4.48 12.39 -32.96
C ASP A 6 5.13 11.97 -31.64
N LEU A 7 6.01 12.84 -31.13
CA LEU A 7 6.49 12.78 -29.74
C LEU A 7 5.40 13.19 -28.74
N SER A 8 4.36 13.90 -29.21
CA SER A 8 3.23 14.33 -28.39
C SER A 8 2.32 13.17 -27.94
N ALA A 9 2.25 12.08 -28.72
CA ALA A 9 1.57 10.85 -28.32
C ALA A 9 2.36 10.04 -27.27
N ILE A 10 3.69 10.15 -27.27
CA ILE A 10 4.56 9.45 -26.31
C ILE A 10 4.52 10.14 -24.94
N GLU A 11 4.38 11.47 -24.88
CA GLU A 11 4.18 12.20 -23.62
C GLU A 11 2.86 11.84 -22.92
N GLN A 12 1.80 11.57 -23.68
CA GLN A 12 0.51 11.16 -23.10
C GLN A 12 0.47 9.69 -22.66
N ALA A 13 1.38 8.86 -23.16
CA ALA A 13 1.51 7.44 -22.79
C ALA A 13 2.68 7.16 -21.81
N GLY A 14 3.45 8.18 -21.44
CA GLY A 14 4.79 8.05 -20.86
C GLY A 14 4.97 8.46 -19.40
N THR A 15 3.91 8.74 -18.62
CA THR A 15 4.08 8.78 -17.16
C THR A 15 4.04 7.37 -16.64
N ILE A 16 5.21 6.78 -16.44
CA ILE A 16 5.27 5.41 -15.96
C ILE A 16 4.53 5.31 -14.61
N ARG A 17 3.65 4.31 -14.51
CA ARG A 17 2.89 3.84 -13.33
C ARG A 17 3.78 3.41 -12.14
N PHE A 18 5.02 3.87 -12.03
CA PHE A 18 5.98 3.47 -11.00
C PHE A 18 5.64 3.97 -9.60
N ASP A 19 4.74 4.93 -9.45
CA ASP A 19 4.29 5.40 -8.13
C ASP A 19 3.16 4.56 -7.53
N ARG A 20 2.67 3.49 -8.17
CA ARG A 20 1.61 2.65 -7.59
C ARG A 20 2.18 1.46 -6.82
N VAL A 21 1.56 1.16 -5.69
CA VAL A 21 1.81 -0.09 -4.95
C VAL A 21 0.61 -1.01 -5.07
N ASP A 22 0.85 -2.31 -4.86
CA ASP A 22 -0.22 -3.28 -4.71
C ASP A 22 -1.03 -2.94 -3.45
N PRO A 23 -2.34 -2.63 -3.55
CA PRO A 23 -3.14 -2.18 -2.40
C PRO A 23 -3.24 -3.23 -1.29
N ARG A 24 -2.97 -4.52 -1.58
CA ARG A 24 -2.93 -5.59 -0.57
C ARG A 24 -1.86 -5.36 0.50
N ILE A 25 -0.88 -4.48 0.23
CA ILE A 25 0.06 -4.00 1.26
C ILE A 25 -0.65 -3.31 2.43
N LEU A 26 -1.88 -2.82 2.26
CA LEU A 26 -2.66 -2.19 3.32
C LEU A 26 -3.77 -3.08 3.88
N TRP A 27 -3.86 -4.37 3.49
CA TRP A 27 -4.99 -5.22 3.91
C TRP A 27 -5.12 -5.33 5.42
N PHE A 28 -4.01 -5.54 6.13
CA PHE A 28 -4.01 -5.66 7.59
C PHE A 28 -3.98 -4.32 8.33
N PHE A 29 -3.99 -3.19 7.60
CA PHE A 29 -3.92 -1.86 8.20
C PHE A 29 -5.16 -1.55 9.06
N PRO A 30 -6.41 -1.76 8.59
CA PRO A 30 -7.59 -1.43 9.39
C PRO A 30 -7.67 -2.19 10.71
N ASP A 31 -7.36 -3.49 10.69
CA ASP A 31 -7.34 -4.32 11.89
C ASP A 31 -6.26 -3.89 12.87
N LEU A 32 -5.05 -3.57 12.38
CA LEU A 32 -3.95 -3.10 13.20
C LEU A 32 -4.28 -1.76 13.87
N VAL A 33 -4.81 -0.79 13.11
CA VAL A 33 -5.17 0.53 13.62
C VAL A 33 -6.30 0.43 14.65
N SER A 34 -7.34 -0.35 14.35
CA SER A 34 -8.45 -0.56 15.29
C SER A 34 -7.99 -1.23 16.57
N GLY A 35 -7.07 -2.21 16.48
CA GLY A 35 -6.46 -2.88 17.63
C GLY A 35 -5.56 -1.97 18.48
N LEU A 36 -5.12 -0.84 17.94
CA LEU A 36 -4.39 0.22 18.65
C LEU A 36 -5.31 1.35 19.15
N GLY A 37 -6.63 1.25 18.93
CA GLY A 37 -7.62 2.25 19.34
C GLY A 37 -7.79 3.42 18.38
N GLY A 38 -7.32 3.30 17.13
CA GLY A 38 -7.49 4.32 16.09
C GLY A 38 -8.71 4.09 15.20
N GLU A 39 -9.01 5.09 14.38
CA GLU A 39 -10.07 5.08 13.37
C GLU A 39 -9.49 4.93 11.95
N PRO A 40 -9.50 3.71 11.36
CA PRO A 40 -8.78 3.44 10.12
C PRO A 40 -9.33 4.21 8.92
N ASP A 41 -10.65 4.33 8.80
CA ASP A 41 -11.29 5.03 7.69
C ASP A 41 -10.96 6.54 7.71
N ALA A 42 -10.87 7.12 8.90
CA ALA A 42 -10.45 8.51 9.07
C ALA A 42 -9.00 8.71 8.61
N MET A 43 -8.09 7.81 8.98
CA MET A 43 -6.67 7.87 8.58
C MET A 43 -6.47 7.65 7.09
N LEU A 44 -7.23 6.72 6.48
CA LEU A 44 -7.23 6.52 5.03
C LEU A 44 -7.72 7.78 4.29
N GLY A 45 -8.81 8.37 4.77
CA GLY A 45 -9.35 9.61 4.22
C GLY A 45 -8.38 10.80 4.30
N GLN A 46 -7.61 10.91 5.40
CA GLN A 46 -6.60 11.97 5.58
C GLN A 46 -5.50 11.98 4.50
N VAL A 47 -5.18 10.82 3.91
CA VAL A 47 -4.18 10.70 2.83
C VAL A 47 -4.81 10.52 1.45
N GLY A 48 -6.13 10.73 1.33
CA GLY A 48 -6.86 10.64 0.08
C GLY A 48 -7.05 9.22 -0.44
N ILE A 49 -7.06 8.21 0.44
CA ILE A 49 -7.47 6.84 0.10
C ILE A 49 -8.95 6.68 0.48
N ASP A 50 -9.80 6.32 -0.47
CA ASP A 50 -11.21 6.02 -0.21
C ASP A 50 -11.33 4.67 0.53
N PRO A 51 -11.82 4.64 1.78
CA PRO A 51 -12.01 3.41 2.54
C PRO A 51 -12.96 2.41 1.86
N GLY A 52 -13.93 2.91 1.08
CA GLY A 52 -14.90 2.08 0.36
C GLY A 52 -14.35 1.43 -0.92
N ALA A 53 -13.17 1.84 -1.41
CA ALA A 53 -12.62 1.35 -2.67
C ALA A 53 -12.15 -0.12 -2.59
N ALA A 54 -11.73 -0.58 -1.41
CA ALA A 54 -11.33 -1.96 -1.19
C ALA A 54 -12.43 -2.97 -1.56
N GLY A 55 -13.68 -2.67 -1.16
CA GLY A 55 -14.84 -3.54 -1.41
C GLY A 55 -15.35 -3.50 -2.86
N ARG A 56 -15.00 -2.47 -3.64
CA ARG A 56 -15.47 -2.29 -5.02
C ARG A 56 -14.45 -2.75 -6.08
N GLY A 57 -13.24 -3.14 -5.66
CA GLY A 57 -12.19 -3.62 -6.57
C GLY A 57 -11.53 -2.53 -7.42
N ASP A 58 -11.84 -1.25 -7.15
CA ASP A 58 -11.24 -0.05 -7.75
C ASP A 58 -10.10 0.52 -6.86
N TRP A 59 -9.65 -0.26 -5.88
CA TRP A 59 -8.65 0.16 -4.92
C TRP A 59 -7.30 0.41 -5.59
N THR A 60 -6.84 1.65 -5.50
CA THR A 60 -5.52 2.02 -5.96
C THR A 60 -4.83 2.92 -4.97
N VAL A 61 -3.54 2.66 -4.74
CA VAL A 61 -2.74 3.33 -3.72
C VAL A 61 -1.41 3.72 -4.35
N SER A 62 -1.04 4.98 -4.17
CA SER A 62 0.30 5.43 -4.53
C SER A 62 1.31 5.14 -3.41
N TYR A 63 2.59 4.99 -3.76
CA TYR A 63 3.66 4.79 -2.80
C TYR A 63 3.72 5.95 -1.80
N ARG A 64 3.54 7.19 -2.27
CA ARG A 64 3.43 8.36 -1.42
C ARG A 64 2.25 8.24 -0.44
N GLN A 65 1.06 7.85 -0.91
CA GLN A 65 -0.10 7.69 -0.02
C GLN A 65 0.15 6.63 1.05
N MET A 66 0.76 5.49 0.67
CA MET A 66 1.13 4.43 1.61
C MET A 66 2.12 4.94 2.67
N VAL A 67 3.20 5.63 2.28
CA VAL A 67 4.19 6.15 3.23
C VAL A 67 3.57 7.21 4.14
N SER A 68 2.78 8.13 3.59
CA SER A 68 2.07 9.14 4.37
C SER A 68 1.11 8.52 5.37
N LEU A 69 0.37 7.48 4.98
CA LEU A 69 -0.56 6.77 5.86
C LEU A 69 0.17 6.16 7.06
N LEU A 70 1.27 5.46 6.80
CA LEU A 70 2.07 4.82 7.86
C LEU A 70 2.67 5.86 8.81
N ALA A 71 3.15 6.98 8.28
CA ALA A 71 3.74 8.05 9.09
C ALA A 71 2.70 8.75 9.97
N VAL A 72 1.52 9.06 9.42
CA VAL A 72 0.41 9.67 10.18
C VAL A 72 -0.09 8.71 11.25
N ALA A 73 -0.38 7.45 10.90
CA ALA A 73 -0.86 6.46 11.85
C ALA A 73 0.17 6.18 12.97
N ALA A 74 1.47 6.08 12.64
CA ALA A 74 2.51 5.89 13.65
C ALA A 74 2.58 7.06 14.64
N LYS A 75 2.39 8.29 14.15
CA LYS A 75 2.38 9.50 14.99
C LYS A 75 1.11 9.59 15.84
N ASP A 76 -0.05 9.42 15.24
CA ASP A 76 -1.35 9.62 15.91
C ASP A 76 -1.64 8.53 16.94
N LEU A 77 -1.08 7.33 16.76
CA LEU A 77 -1.21 6.19 17.67
C LEU A 77 -0.04 6.05 18.66
N ASP A 78 0.93 6.98 18.65
CA ASP A 78 2.17 6.89 19.42
C ASP A 78 2.88 5.52 19.25
N CYS A 79 2.89 5.01 18.02
CA CYS A 79 3.38 3.68 17.65
C CYS A 79 4.47 3.80 16.57
N PRO A 80 5.73 4.11 16.95
CA PRO A 80 6.81 4.31 15.98
C PRO A 80 7.18 3.04 15.21
N ASP A 81 6.81 1.86 15.71
CA ASP A 81 7.04 0.55 15.08
C ASP A 81 5.86 0.04 14.23
N LEU A 82 4.85 0.89 13.96
CA LEU A 82 3.63 0.51 13.23
C LEU A 82 3.91 -0.22 11.91
N GLY A 83 4.84 0.29 11.10
CA GLY A 83 5.21 -0.34 9.83
C GLY A 83 5.80 -1.74 10.01
N MET A 84 6.60 -1.96 11.06
CA MET A 84 7.15 -3.29 11.38
C MET A 84 6.04 -4.24 11.86
N ARG A 85 5.09 -3.75 12.66
CA ARG A 85 3.92 -4.53 13.09
C ARG A 85 3.05 -4.94 11.90
N LEU A 86 2.80 -4.03 10.97
CA LEU A 86 2.07 -4.32 9.73
C LEU A 86 2.81 -5.36 8.87
N ALA A 87 4.13 -5.20 8.69
CA ALA A 87 4.95 -6.14 7.95
C ALA A 87 4.93 -7.57 8.55
N LYS A 88 4.87 -7.68 9.89
CA LYS A 88 4.74 -8.99 10.56
C LYS A 88 3.40 -9.67 10.22
N LEU A 89 2.30 -8.92 10.17
CA LEU A 89 0.99 -9.46 9.78
C LEU A 89 0.99 -9.92 8.32
N GLN A 90 1.61 -9.15 7.42
CA GLN A 90 1.77 -9.51 6.01
C GLN A 90 2.64 -10.77 5.84
N ALA A 91 3.77 -10.85 6.54
CA ALA A 91 4.66 -12.02 6.48
C ALA A 91 3.98 -13.29 6.99
N GLY A 92 3.13 -13.19 8.02
CA GLY A 92 2.30 -14.31 8.51
C GLY A 92 1.21 -14.74 7.53
N GLY A 93 0.73 -13.83 6.68
CA GLY A 93 -0.22 -14.10 5.60
C GLY A 93 0.42 -14.67 4.32
N ILE A 94 1.72 -14.50 4.11
CA ILE A 94 2.44 -15.06 2.95
C ILE A 94 2.69 -16.56 3.20
N GLN A 95 1.75 -17.39 2.79
CA GLN A 95 1.95 -18.84 2.65
C GLN A 95 2.51 -19.19 1.26
N SER A 96 3.54 -18.48 0.81
CA SER A 96 4.16 -18.78 -0.48
C SER A 96 4.88 -20.14 -0.44
N PRO A 97 4.78 -20.99 -1.49
CA PRO A 97 5.52 -22.25 -1.57
C PRO A 97 7.03 -22.09 -1.37
N LEU A 98 7.62 -20.96 -1.80
CA LEU A 98 9.03 -20.66 -1.58
C LEU A 98 9.38 -20.52 -0.08
N LEU A 99 8.49 -19.90 0.70
CA LEU A 99 8.66 -19.71 2.14
C LEU A 99 8.60 -21.04 2.90
N GLN A 100 7.82 -22.02 2.43
CA GLN A 100 7.80 -23.37 2.99
C GLN A 100 9.13 -24.11 2.78
N LEU A 101 9.83 -23.88 1.66
CA LEU A 101 11.15 -24.47 1.40
C LEU A 101 12.20 -23.98 2.40
N PHE A 102 12.20 -22.70 2.73
CA PHE A 102 13.13 -22.14 3.73
C PHE A 102 12.85 -22.65 5.15
N ARG A 103 11.61 -23.01 5.48
CA ARG A 103 11.25 -23.54 6.81
C ARG A 103 11.66 -25.00 7.03
N ASN A 104 11.83 -25.79 5.98
CA ASN A 104 12.25 -27.21 6.05
C ASN A 104 13.77 -27.40 6.03
N SER A 105 14.54 -26.31 6.12
CA SER A 105 16.01 -26.33 6.05
C SER A 105 16.69 -26.15 7.41
N ALA A 106 15.94 -26.22 8.52
CA ALA A 106 16.43 -26.06 9.89
C ALA A 106 16.38 -27.37 10.68
#